data_AF-A0A2N4Z539-F1
#
_entry.id   AF-A0A2N4Z539-F1
#
_cell.length_a   1.000
_cell.length_b   1.000
_cell.length_c   1.000
_cell.angle_alpha   90.00
_cell.angle_beta   90.00
_cell.angle_gamma   90.00
#
_symmetry.space_group_name_H-M   'P 1'
#
loop_
_entity.id
_entity.type
_entity.pdbx_description
1 polymer ?
#
loop_
_entity_poly.entity_id
_entity_poly.type
_entity_poly.pdbx_seq_one_letter_code
_entity_poly.pdbx_strand_id
1 'polypeptide(L)'
;MISDILAPGLRVVFCGINPGKSSAHTGFHFAHPGNRFWKVIHQAGFTDRQLRPEEELQLLDTRCGITMLVERPTVQASEVALQELRSGGRELVRKIEEYQPQALAVLGKQAFELAFNQRGAKWGKQAMTIG
;
A
#
# COMPACT_ATOMS: atom_id res chain seq x y z
N MET A 1 13.82 2.58 8.42
CA MET A 1 13.44 2.20 7.05
C MET A 1 12.23 1.28 7.19
N ILE A 2 11.17 1.51 6.41
CA ILE A 2 9.98 0.65 6.44
C ILE A 2 10.17 -0.41 5.37
N SER A 3 9.95 -1.67 5.70
CA SER A 3 10.12 -2.79 4.78
C SER A 3 8.77 -3.28 4.28
N ASP A 4 8.70 -3.69 3.01
CA ASP A 4 7.51 -4.33 2.50
C ASP A 4 7.16 -5.61 3.29
N ILE A 5 5.86 -5.91 3.35
CA ILE A 5 5.33 -7.15 3.90
C ILE A 5 4.64 -7.87 2.75
N LEU A 6 5.39 -8.76 2.09
CA LEU A 6 4.98 -9.50 0.91
C LEU A 6 5.32 -10.98 1.09
N ALA A 7 4.42 -11.84 0.60
CA ALA A 7 4.56 -13.28 0.58
C ALA A 7 3.73 -13.85 -0.59
N PRO A 8 4.05 -15.05 -1.10
CA PRO A 8 3.16 -15.74 -2.03
C PRO A 8 1.80 -16.08 -1.40
N GLY A 9 0.75 -16.17 -2.22
CA GLY A 9 -0.57 -16.65 -1.78
C GLY A 9 -1.41 -15.64 -0.98
N LEU A 10 -1.03 -14.37 -0.98
CA LEU A 10 -1.80 -13.31 -0.34
C LEU A 10 -3.12 -13.04 -1.08
N ARG A 11 -4.18 -12.74 -0.33
CA ARG A 11 -5.47 -12.30 -0.87
C ARG A 11 -5.40 -10.86 -1.35
N VAL A 12 -4.77 -9.98 -0.56
CA VAL A 12 -4.68 -8.55 -0.87
C VAL A 12 -3.33 -8.01 -0.45
N VAL A 13 -2.69 -7.26 -1.32
CA VAL A 13 -1.59 -6.35 -0.97
C VAL A 13 -2.12 -4.92 -0.98
N PHE A 14 -2.03 -4.24 0.17
CA PHE A 14 -2.36 -2.82 0.27
C PHE A 14 -1.13 -1.98 -0.10
N CYS A 15 -1.29 -1.02 -1.00
CA CYS A 15 -0.21 -0.16 -1.44
C CYS A 15 -0.49 1.30 -1.05
N GLY A 16 0.30 1.82 -0.12
CA GLY A 16 0.33 3.25 0.22
C GLY A 16 1.09 4.09 -0.82
N ILE A 17 1.03 5.41 -0.68
CA ILE A 17 1.79 6.32 -1.54
C ILE A 17 3.26 6.33 -1.09
N ASN A 18 3.52 6.83 0.11
CA ASN A 18 4.84 6.90 0.72
C ASN A 18 4.72 7.08 2.26
N PRO A 19 5.82 6.87 3.02
CA PRO A 19 5.79 7.04 4.47
C PRO A 19 5.55 8.49 4.89
N GLY A 20 4.58 8.71 5.78
CA GLY A 20 4.49 9.96 6.54
C GLY A 20 5.54 10.05 7.64
N LYS A 21 5.72 11.23 8.25
CA LYS A 21 6.71 11.46 9.33
C LYS A 21 6.69 10.41 10.45
N SER A 22 5.51 10.11 11.00
CA SER A 22 5.38 9.13 12.10
C SER A 22 5.82 7.74 11.68
N SER A 23 5.44 7.31 10.48
CA SER A 23 5.84 6.02 9.92
C SER A 23 7.34 5.97 9.67
N ALA A 24 7.93 7.03 9.11
CA ALA A 24 9.37 7.10 8.89
C ALA A 24 10.18 7.07 10.21
N HIS A 25 9.63 7.66 11.28
CA HIS A 25 10.27 7.67 12.60
C HIS A 25 10.13 6.33 13.33
N THR A 26 8.94 5.72 13.30
CA THR A 26 8.65 4.48 14.05
C THR A 26 9.06 3.21 13.31
N GLY A 27 9.18 3.26 11.98
CA GLY A 27 9.48 2.09 11.15
C GLY A 27 8.26 1.26 10.75
N PHE A 28 7.04 1.67 11.13
CA PHE A 28 5.80 0.94 10.83
C PHE A 28 4.90 1.67 9.84
N HIS A 29 4.16 0.93 9.03
CA HIS A 29 3.20 1.52 8.11
C HIS A 29 2.02 2.16 8.85
N PHE A 30 1.57 3.29 8.31
CA PHE A 30 0.38 4.00 8.79
C PHE A 30 0.38 4.28 10.30
N ALA A 31 1.54 4.61 10.87
CA ALA A 31 1.76 4.71 12.31
C ALA A 31 1.21 5.99 12.96
N HIS A 32 0.84 7.00 12.16
CA HIS A 32 0.25 8.22 12.71
C HIS A 32 -1.13 7.90 13.33
N PRO A 33 -1.42 8.30 14.59
CA PRO A 33 -2.69 7.94 15.27
C PRO A 33 -3.96 8.38 14.54
N GLY A 34 -3.89 9.49 13.79
CA GLY A 34 -4.99 9.97 12.95
C GLY A 34 -5.18 9.17 11.64
N ASN A 35 -4.25 8.28 11.29
CA ASN A 35 -4.41 7.40 10.13
C ASN A 35 -5.40 6.28 10.48
N ARG A 36 -6.36 6.04 9.58
CA ARG A 36 -7.48 5.13 9.81
C ARG A 36 -7.25 3.72 9.25
N PHE A 37 -6.13 3.46 8.58
CA PHE A 37 -5.86 2.20 7.88
C PHE A 37 -6.17 0.97 8.74
N TRP A 38 -5.52 0.85 9.90
CA TRP A 38 -5.66 -0.31 10.79
C TRP A 38 -7.09 -0.53 11.28
N LYS A 39 -7.80 0.55 11.61
CA LYS A 39 -9.22 0.49 11.98
C LYS A 39 -10.09 0.06 10.80
N VAL A 40 -9.84 0.61 9.61
CA VAL A 40 -10.65 0.36 8.40
C VAL A 40 -10.49 -1.08 7.94
N ILE A 41 -9.27 -1.61 7.84
CA ILE A 41 -9.06 -2.98 7.35
C ILE A 41 -9.66 -4.02 8.30
N HIS A 42 -9.63 -3.76 9.61
CA HIS A 42 -10.29 -4.60 10.59
C HIS A 42 -11.81 -4.58 10.41
N GLN A 43 -12.42 -3.39 10.36
CA GLN A 43 -13.86 -3.25 10.19
C GLN A 43 -14.35 -3.79 8.84
N ALA A 44 -13.51 -3.78 7.82
CA ALA A 44 -13.78 -4.38 6.52
C ALA A 44 -13.56 -5.91 6.46
N GLY A 45 -13.09 -6.53 7.55
CA GLY A 45 -12.93 -7.98 7.67
C GLY A 45 -11.62 -8.54 7.10
N PHE A 46 -10.60 -7.72 6.88
CA PHE A 46 -9.28 -8.20 6.46
C PHE A 46 -8.45 -8.75 7.64
N THR A 47 -8.76 -8.33 8.87
CA THR A 47 -8.13 -8.82 10.10
C THR A 47 -9.17 -9.13 11.18
N ASP A 48 -8.93 -10.18 11.97
CA ASP A 48 -9.87 -10.63 13.02
C ASP A 48 -10.03 -9.63 14.17
N ARG A 49 -8.99 -8.82 14.40
CA ARG A 49 -8.96 -7.71 15.36
C ARG A 49 -8.29 -6.48 14.76
N GLN A 50 -8.44 -5.32 15.41
CA GLN A 50 -7.66 -4.15 15.06
C GLN A 50 -6.20 -4.34 15.51
N LEU A 51 -5.29 -4.41 14.55
CA LEU A 51 -3.85 -4.44 14.79
C LEU A 51 -3.33 -3.04 15.14
N ARG A 52 -2.28 -2.98 15.96
CA ARG A 52 -1.44 -1.78 16.12
C ARG A 52 -0.38 -1.76 15.01
N PRO A 53 0.19 -0.59 14.64
CA PRO A 53 1.22 -0.51 13.60
C PRO A 53 2.39 -1.48 13.82
N GLU A 54 2.85 -1.64 15.06
CA GLU A 54 3.94 -2.56 15.43
C GLU A 54 3.59 -4.05 15.28
N GLU A 55 2.33 -4.37 15.02
CA GLU A 55 1.84 -5.73 14.78
C GLU A 55 1.69 -6.03 13.27
N GLU A 56 2.17 -5.16 12.37
CA GLU A 56 1.93 -5.23 10.92
C GLU A 56 2.32 -6.56 10.26
N LEU A 57 3.30 -7.29 10.81
CA LEU A 57 3.69 -8.63 10.32
C LEU A 57 2.55 -9.66 10.46
N GLN A 58 1.64 -9.47 11.42
CA GLN A 58 0.46 -10.34 11.61
C GLN A 58 -0.56 -10.20 10.48
N LEU A 59 -0.41 -9.24 9.55
CA LEU A 59 -1.20 -9.22 8.32
C LEU A 59 -1.06 -10.51 7.52
N LEU A 60 0.10 -11.17 7.59
CA LEU A 60 0.35 -12.43 6.89
C LEU A 60 -0.57 -13.56 7.39
N ASP A 61 -0.98 -13.53 8.67
CA ASP A 61 -1.86 -14.54 9.28
C ASP A 61 -3.24 -14.58 8.59
N THR A 62 -3.72 -13.44 8.10
CA THR A 62 -4.97 -13.32 7.33
C THR A 62 -4.72 -13.15 5.83
N ARG A 63 -3.53 -13.51 5.36
CA ARG A 63 -3.10 -13.45 3.96
C ARG A 63 -3.24 -12.05 3.37
N CYS A 64 -2.88 -11.03 4.14
CA CYS A 64 -2.75 -9.65 3.70
C CYS A 64 -1.29 -9.21 3.71
N GLY A 65 -0.94 -8.28 2.82
CA GLY A 65 0.38 -7.67 2.76
C GLY A 65 0.29 -6.16 2.63
N ILE A 66 1.43 -5.49 2.75
CA ILE A 66 1.52 -4.04 2.65
C ILE A 66 2.82 -3.62 1.96
N THR A 67 2.73 -2.58 1.13
CA THR A 67 3.85 -1.96 0.42
C THR A 67 3.56 -0.47 0.17
N MET A 68 4.48 0.22 -0.51
CA MET A 68 4.37 1.63 -0.88
C MET A 68 4.91 1.88 -2.28
N LEU A 69 4.35 2.87 -2.98
CA LEU A 69 4.86 3.29 -4.29
C LEU A 69 6.24 3.94 -4.18
N VAL A 70 6.46 4.78 -3.16
CA VAL A 70 7.67 5.58 -3.01
C VAL A 70 8.19 5.45 -1.59
N GLU A 71 9.46 5.08 -1.44
CA GLU A 71 10.09 4.87 -0.12
C GLU A 71 10.43 6.18 0.59
N ARG A 72 10.65 7.26 -0.16
CA ARG A 72 11.05 8.56 0.38
C ARG A 72 9.95 9.13 1.28
N PRO A 73 10.23 9.40 2.57
CA PRO A 73 9.26 10.02 3.45
C PRO A 73 8.95 11.46 3.05
N THR A 74 7.69 11.89 3.24
CA THR A 74 7.27 13.29 3.10
C THR A 74 6.31 13.69 4.22
N VAL A 75 6.03 15.00 4.35
CA VAL A 75 4.99 15.46 5.27
C VAL A 75 3.61 15.18 4.69
N GLN A 76 3.44 15.49 3.40
CA GLN A 76 2.22 15.25 2.65
C GLN A 76 2.51 14.44 1.38
N ALA A 77 1.57 13.58 0.99
CA ALA A 77 1.70 12.76 -0.20
C ALA A 77 1.79 13.58 -1.50
N SER A 78 1.30 14.83 -1.50
CA SER A 78 1.41 15.77 -2.63
C SER A 78 2.84 16.24 -2.91
N GLU A 79 3.78 16.02 -1.99
CA GLU A 79 5.21 16.34 -2.15
C GLU A 79 5.98 15.25 -2.93
N VAL A 80 5.32 14.14 -3.28
CA VAL A 80 5.91 13.08 -4.11
C VAL A 80 5.85 13.50 -5.58
N ALA A 81 6.99 13.52 -6.25
CA ALA A 81 7.05 13.93 -7.64
C ALA A 81 6.44 12.86 -8.57
N LEU A 82 5.91 13.31 -9.72
CA LEU A 82 5.33 12.42 -10.74
C LEU A 82 6.30 11.31 -11.18
N GLN A 83 7.59 11.64 -11.32
CA GLN A 83 8.60 10.66 -11.74
C GLN A 83 8.86 9.58 -10.67
N GLU A 84 8.73 9.94 -9.39
CA GLU A 84 8.82 8.98 -8.29
C GLU A 84 7.62 8.03 -8.33
N LEU A 85 6.40 8.55 -8.51
CA LEU A 85 5.19 7.71 -8.65
C LEU A 85 5.27 6.76 -9.86
N ARG A 86 5.74 7.25 -11.01
CA ARG A 86 5.91 6.42 -12.21
C ARG A 86 6.96 5.33 -12.02
N SER A 87 8.04 5.65 -11.32
CA SER A 87 9.10 4.68 -11.02
C SER A 87 8.63 3.65 -10.00
N GLY A 88 7.93 4.10 -8.96
CA GLY A 88 7.25 3.27 -7.98
C GLY A 88 6.21 2.33 -8.61
N GLY A 89 5.45 2.81 -9.58
CA GLY A 89 4.48 1.99 -10.32
C GLY A 89 5.14 0.83 -11.06
N ARG A 90 6.28 1.07 -11.73
CA ARG A 90 7.05 0.00 -12.40
C ARG A 90 7.59 -1.03 -11.43
N GLU A 91 8.08 -0.59 -10.27
CA GLU A 91 8.59 -1.49 -9.24
C GLU A 91 7.46 -2.28 -8.57
N LEU A 92 6.32 -1.65 -8.33
CA LEU A 92 5.13 -2.30 -7.82
C LEU A 92 4.65 -3.40 -8.79
N VAL A 93 4.66 -3.16 -10.11
CA VAL A 93 4.33 -4.21 -11.10
C VAL A 93 5.22 -5.45 -10.89
N ARG A 94 6.53 -5.27 -10.78
CA ARG A 94 7.48 -6.39 -10.56
C ARG A 94 7.17 -7.17 -9.30
N LYS A 95 6.92 -6.47 -8.17
CA LYS A 95 6.53 -7.10 -6.91
C LYS A 95 5.23 -7.91 -7.06
N ILE A 96 4.24 -7.39 -7.77
CA ILE A 96 2.97 -8.09 -7.95
C ILE A 96 3.11 -9.30 -8.88
N GLU A 97 3.94 -9.21 -9.92
CA GLU A 97 4.27 -10.35 -10.79
C GLU A 97 5.04 -11.46 -10.04
N GLU A 98 5.91 -11.08 -9.10
CA GLU A 98 6.68 -11.99 -8.26
C GLU A 98 5.82 -12.71 -7.19
N TYR A 99 5.08 -11.94 -6.38
CA TYR A 99 4.34 -12.48 -5.23
C TYR A 99 2.93 -12.96 -5.56
N GLN A 100 2.40 -12.57 -6.73
CA GLN A 100 1.10 -13.00 -7.27
C GLN A 100 -0.06 -12.98 -6.25
N PRO A 101 -0.32 -11.84 -5.56
CA PRO A 101 -1.50 -11.73 -4.71
C PRO A 101 -2.79 -11.77 -5.56
N GLN A 102 -3.90 -12.19 -4.96
CA GLN A 102 -5.19 -12.21 -5.67
C GLN A 102 -5.66 -10.80 -6.06
N ALA A 103 -5.28 -9.76 -5.30
CA ALA A 103 -5.56 -8.38 -5.61
C ALA A 103 -4.49 -7.41 -5.08
N LEU A 104 -4.24 -6.34 -5.84
CA LEU A 104 -3.54 -5.15 -5.40
C LEU A 104 -4.56 -4.03 -5.08
N ALA A 105 -4.47 -3.45 -3.89
CA ALA A 105 -5.30 -2.33 -3.46
C ALA A 105 -4.46 -1.05 -3.30
N VAL A 106 -4.46 -0.19 -4.32
CA VAL A 106 -3.76 1.10 -4.29
C VAL A 106 -4.57 2.14 -3.54
N LEU A 107 -4.02 2.66 -2.44
CA LEU A 107 -4.70 3.56 -1.50
C LEU A 107 -4.60 5.03 -1.92
N GLY A 108 -5.06 5.32 -3.13
CA GLY A 108 -5.12 6.69 -3.65
C GLY A 108 -5.40 6.72 -5.14
N LYS A 109 -6.54 7.28 -5.54
CA LYS A 109 -6.95 7.37 -6.95
C LYS A 109 -5.92 8.11 -7.80
N GLN A 110 -5.47 9.29 -7.37
CA GLN A 110 -4.48 10.06 -8.12
C GLN A 110 -3.13 9.32 -8.19
N ALA A 111 -2.70 8.69 -7.10
CA ALA A 111 -1.47 7.90 -7.09
C ALA A 111 -1.55 6.73 -8.09
N PHE A 112 -2.69 6.03 -8.13
CA PHE A 112 -2.94 4.99 -9.13
C PHE A 112 -2.88 5.55 -10.56
N GLU A 113 -3.61 6.64 -10.85
CA GLU A 113 -3.63 7.26 -12.18
C GLU A 113 -2.22 7.66 -12.65
N LEU A 114 -1.44 8.27 -11.77
CA LEU A 114 -0.09 8.75 -12.08
C LEU A 114 0.93 7.61 -12.20
N ALA A 115 0.87 6.61 -11.31
CA ALA A 115 1.80 5.48 -11.30
C ALA A 115 1.61 4.54 -12.49
N PHE A 116 0.35 4.30 -12.89
CA PHE A 116 -0.01 3.36 -13.98
C PHE A 116 -0.42 4.04 -15.29
N ASN A 117 -0.19 5.35 -15.39
CA ASN A 117 -0.52 6.17 -16.57
C ASN A 117 -2.00 6.02 -17.01
N GLN A 118 -2.91 5.92 -16.04
CA GLN A 118 -4.35 5.84 -16.26
C GLN A 118 -4.99 7.23 -16.17
N ARG A 119 -6.15 7.41 -16.79
CA ARG A 119 -6.93 8.65 -16.72
C ARG A 119 -8.38 8.36 -16.40
N GLY A 120 -8.97 9.17 -15.50
CA GLY A 120 -10.40 9.09 -15.20
C GLY A 120 -10.79 7.81 -14.46
N ALA A 121 -9.87 7.21 -13.72
CA ALA A 121 -10.09 5.98 -12.97
C ALA A 121 -11.29 6.16 -12.01
N LYS A 122 -12.13 5.14 -11.90
CA LYS A 122 -13.20 5.11 -10.90
C LYS A 122 -12.69 4.46 -9.62
N TRP A 123 -13.34 4.70 -8.50
CA TRP A 123 -13.05 3.94 -7.29
C TRP A 123 -13.50 2.47 -7.47
N GLY A 124 -12.79 1.55 -6.82
CA GLY A 124 -13.10 0.11 -6.86
C GLY A 124 -12.24 -0.67 -7.88
N LYS A 125 -12.78 -1.81 -8.34
CA LYS A 125 -12.09 -2.72 -9.26
C LYS A 125 -11.84 -2.05 -10.61
N GLN A 126 -10.61 -2.19 -11.12
CA GLN A 126 -10.22 -1.71 -12.45
C GLN A 126 -10.25 -2.84 -13.48
N ALA A 127 -10.32 -2.48 -14.77
CA ALA A 127 -10.17 -3.43 -15.87
C ALA A 127 -8.71 -3.84 -16.10
N MET A 128 -7.75 -3.02 -15.64
CA MET A 128 -6.32 -3.32 -15.69
C MET A 128 -5.98 -4.50 -14.77
N THR A 129 -5.18 -5.42 -15.29
CA THR A 129 -4.59 -6.54 -14.56
C THR A 129 -3.07 -6.46 -14.58
N ILE A 130 -2.41 -7.11 -13.61
CA ILE A 130 -0.96 -7.24 -13.49
C ILE A 130 -0.70 -8.71 -13.13
N GLY A 131 0.07 -9.42 -13.96
CA GLY A 131 0.19 -10.89 -13.86
C GLY A 131 -1.01 -11.63 -14.44
#